data_AF-A0A4D7BA50-F1
#
_entry.id   AF-A0A4D7BA50-F1
#
_cell.length_a   1.000
_cell.length_b   1.000
_cell.length_c   1.000
_cell.angle_alpha   90.00
_cell.angle_beta   90.00
_cell.angle_gamma   90.00
#
_symmetry.space_group_name_H-M   'P 1'
#
loop_
_entity.id
_entity.type
_entity.pdbx_description
1 polymer ?
#
loop_
_entity_poly.entity_id
_entity_poly.type
_entity_poly.pdbx_seq_one_letter_code
_entity_poly.pdbx_strand_id
1 'polypeptide(L)'
;MTRGERFVAQLPEKTYFHDRNERRGYEVTRLVAARLIDHPELVQHGRAYMERHMKTDPSQRAYYRMWQHLLRHDIGKVVRDLLEDSDKGSLLRDTQPVFYVPSAEERQAISTRPKVSLIAPVAIGRDP
;
A
#
# COMPACT_ATOMS: atom_id res chain seq x y z
N MET A 1 3.30 -14.88 10.40
CA MET A 1 2.66 -14.36 9.19
C MET A 1 1.15 -14.19 9.43
N THR A 2 0.68 -12.94 9.53
CA THR A 2 -0.72 -12.56 9.79
C THR A 2 -1.61 -12.76 8.55
N ARG A 3 -2.94 -12.61 8.69
CA ARG A 3 -3.89 -12.70 7.56
C ARG A 3 -3.60 -11.62 6.52
N GLY A 4 -3.34 -10.39 6.97
CA GLY A 4 -2.97 -9.27 6.13
C GLY A 4 -1.67 -9.48 5.39
N GLU A 5 -0.64 -10.04 6.04
CA GLU A 5 0.60 -10.39 5.38
C GLU A 5 0.40 -11.43 4.28
N ARG A 6 -0.45 -12.45 4.51
CA ARG A 6 -0.78 -13.43 3.45
C ARG A 6 -1.53 -12.79 2.29
N PHE A 7 -2.49 -11.91 2.57
CA PHE A 7 -3.26 -11.22 1.55
C PHE A 7 -2.36 -10.37 0.66
N VAL A 8 -1.49 -9.55 1.26
CA VAL A 8 -0.57 -8.67 0.53
C VAL A 8 0.47 -9.47 -0.26
N ALA A 9 0.93 -10.61 0.25
CA ALA A 9 1.88 -11.47 -0.46
C ALA A 9 1.29 -12.16 -1.70
N GLN A 10 -0.04 -12.26 -1.82
CA GLN A 10 -0.72 -12.84 -2.98
C GLN A 10 -1.00 -11.83 -4.10
N LEU A 11 -0.80 -10.53 -3.85
CA LEU A 11 -1.02 -9.49 -4.84
C LEU A 11 0.21 -9.32 -5.74
N PRO A 12 0.03 -8.94 -7.02
CA PRO A 12 1.14 -8.52 -7.86
C PRO A 12 1.94 -7.40 -7.18
N GLU A 13 3.26 -7.52 -7.19
CA GLU A 13 4.13 -6.50 -6.63
C GLU A 13 4.50 -5.45 -7.66
N LYS A 14 4.63 -4.19 -7.23
CA LYS A 14 5.28 -3.14 -8.02
C LYS A 14 6.70 -3.53 -8.38
N THR A 15 7.03 -3.47 -9.67
CA THR A 15 8.29 -4.00 -10.22
C THR A 15 9.33 -2.92 -10.48
N TYR A 16 8.91 -1.69 -10.73
CA TYR A 16 9.79 -0.55 -10.99
C TYR A 16 9.67 0.51 -9.89
N PHE A 17 10.81 1.02 -9.44
CA PHE A 17 10.93 2.16 -8.52
C PHE A 17 11.95 3.13 -9.10
N HIS A 18 11.60 4.41 -9.16
CA HIS A 18 12.45 5.50 -9.58
C HIS A 18 13.67 5.64 -8.66
N ASP A 19 13.46 5.52 -7.35
CA ASP A 19 14.53 5.62 -6.37
C ASP A 19 14.29 4.77 -5.10
N ARG A 20 15.25 4.85 -4.18
CA ARG A 20 15.20 4.11 -2.90
C ARG A 20 14.10 4.61 -1.97
N ASN A 21 13.73 5.89 -2.06
CA ASN A 21 12.69 6.47 -1.22
C ASN A 21 11.31 6.02 -1.69
N GLU A 22 11.07 5.97 -3.00
CA GLU A 22 9.84 5.41 -3.56
C GLU A 22 9.69 3.95 -3.14
N ARG A 23 10.75 3.14 -3.27
CA ARG A 23 10.73 1.75 -2.80
C ARG A 23 10.42 1.65 -1.32
N ARG A 24 11.04 2.48 -0.48
CA ARG A 24 10.79 2.51 0.97
C ARG A 24 9.34 2.90 1.28
N GLY A 25 8.81 3.91 0.60
CA GLY A 25 7.41 4.35 0.73
C GLY A 25 6.43 3.25 0.34
N TYR A 26 6.71 2.53 -0.74
CA TYR A 26 5.91 1.38 -1.16
C TYR A 26 5.93 0.25 -0.12
N GLU A 27 7.08 -0.09 0.47
CA GLU A 27 7.15 -1.11 1.53
C GLU A 27 6.40 -0.68 2.81
N VAL A 28 6.46 0.59 3.17
CA VAL A 28 5.62 1.15 4.26
C VAL A 28 4.14 1.03 3.91
N THR A 29 3.76 1.30 2.66
CA THR A 29 2.39 1.13 2.18
C THR A 29 1.95 -0.32 2.30
N ARG A 30 2.79 -1.30 1.93
CA ARG A 30 2.50 -2.73 2.08
C ARG A 30 2.25 -3.13 3.54
N LEU A 31 3.03 -2.58 4.47
CA LEU A 31 2.79 -2.79 5.91
C LEU A 31 1.44 -2.23 6.34
N VAL A 32 1.11 -0.99 5.95
CA VAL A 32 -0.19 -0.38 6.25
C VAL A 32 -1.34 -1.19 5.65
N ALA A 33 -1.18 -1.66 4.41
CA ALA A 33 -2.15 -2.51 3.74
C ALA A 33 -2.39 -3.84 4.46
N ALA A 34 -1.33 -4.51 4.92
CA ALA A 34 -1.46 -5.71 5.74
C ALA A 34 -2.21 -5.40 7.04
N ARG A 35 -1.88 -4.28 7.69
CA ARG A 35 -2.55 -3.85 8.91
C ARG A 35 -4.03 -3.55 8.70
N LEU A 36 -4.41 -2.95 7.57
CA LEU A 36 -5.81 -2.68 7.22
C LEU A 36 -6.64 -3.96 7.01
N ILE A 37 -6.03 -5.04 6.51
CA ILE A 37 -6.71 -6.34 6.39
C ILE A 37 -6.92 -6.99 7.76
N ASP A 38 -5.91 -6.90 8.64
CA ASP A 38 -5.98 -7.44 10.00
C ASP A 38 -6.92 -6.62 10.90
N HIS A 39 -6.98 -5.29 10.67
CA HIS A 39 -7.70 -4.31 11.48
C HIS A 39 -8.51 -3.33 10.60
N PRO A 40 -9.65 -3.76 10.02
CA PRO A 40 -10.45 -2.91 9.13
C PRO A 40 -10.99 -1.63 9.79
N GLU A 41 -11.09 -1.59 11.12
CA GLU A 41 -11.48 -0.42 11.90
C GLU A 41 -10.55 0.79 11.70
N LEU A 42 -9.29 0.57 11.31
CA LEU A 42 -8.31 1.63 11.03
C LEU A 42 -8.72 2.54 9.86
N VAL A 43 -9.67 2.11 9.02
CA VAL A 43 -10.30 2.98 8.01
C VAL A 43 -10.90 4.23 8.64
N GLN A 44 -11.43 4.12 9.86
CA GLN A 44 -12.02 5.25 10.57
C GLN A 44 -10.99 6.35 10.85
N HIS A 45 -9.73 5.99 11.12
CA HIS A 45 -8.65 6.96 11.26
C HIS A 45 -8.39 7.71 9.94
N GLY A 46 -8.34 6.98 8.82
CA GLY A 46 -8.18 7.58 7.50
C GLY A 46 -9.33 8.53 7.17
N ARG A 47 -10.58 8.16 7.48
CA ARG A 47 -11.74 9.05 7.33
C ARG A 47 -11.60 10.30 8.19
N ALA A 48 -11.25 10.15 9.47
CA ALA A 48 -11.07 11.27 10.38
C ALA A 48 -9.91 12.19 9.94
N TYR A 49 -8.85 11.64 9.35
CA TYR A 49 -7.77 12.41 8.73
C TYR A 49 -8.31 13.23 7.55
N MET A 50 -9.02 12.60 6.62
CA MET A 50 -9.59 13.26 5.45
C MET A 50 -10.55 14.40 5.82
N GLU A 51 -11.45 14.16 6.78
CA GLU A 51 -12.40 15.18 7.25
C GLU A 51 -11.69 16.40 7.84
N ARG A 52 -10.58 16.19 8.57
CA ARG A 52 -9.83 17.27 9.23
C ARG A 52 -8.89 18.03 8.29
N HIS A 53 -8.26 17.34 7.36
CA HIS A 53 -7.14 17.90 6.60
C HIS A 53 -7.42 18.11 5.12
N MET A 54 -8.34 17.35 4.52
CA MET A 54 -8.55 17.37 3.07
C MET A 54 -9.87 18.03 2.67
N LYS A 55 -10.92 17.91 3.50
CA LYS A 55 -12.28 18.34 3.16
C LYS A 55 -12.39 19.81 2.75
N THR A 56 -11.70 20.69 3.47
CA THR A 56 -11.80 22.14 3.29
C THR A 56 -10.68 22.71 2.43
N ASP A 57 -9.65 21.92 2.11
CA ASP A 57 -8.53 22.35 1.27
C ASP A 57 -8.90 22.22 -0.23
N PRO A 58 -8.99 23.33 -0.98
CA PRO A 58 -9.32 23.29 -2.40
C PRO A 58 -8.35 22.45 -3.23
N SER A 59 -7.06 22.43 -2.87
CA SER A 59 -6.03 21.66 -3.57
C SER A 59 -6.19 20.15 -3.38
N GLN A 60 -6.80 19.74 -2.27
CA GLN A 60 -7.03 18.34 -1.90
C GLN A 60 -8.40 17.81 -2.30
N ARG A 61 -9.29 18.67 -2.84
CA ARG A 61 -10.70 18.32 -3.10
C ARG A 61 -10.85 17.10 -4.01
N ALA A 62 -10.02 16.98 -5.03
CA ALA A 62 -10.02 15.83 -5.94
C ALA A 62 -9.65 14.54 -5.20
N TYR A 63 -8.59 14.59 -4.39
CA TYR A 63 -8.11 13.45 -3.62
C TYR A 63 -9.09 13.05 -2.50
N TYR A 64 -9.72 14.03 -1.85
CA TYR A 64 -10.77 13.78 -0.86
C TYR A 64 -11.93 12.98 -1.47
N ARG A 65 -12.41 13.38 -2.66
CA ARG A 65 -13.48 12.67 -3.38
C ARG A 65 -13.05 11.28 -3.82
N MET A 66 -11.84 11.16 -4.36
CA MET A 66 -11.25 9.87 -4.77
C MET A 66 -11.21 8.89 -3.58
N TRP A 67 -10.66 9.31 -2.45
CA TRP A 67 -10.59 8.50 -1.25
C TRP A 67 -11.96 8.21 -0.64
N GLN A 68 -12.89 9.18 -0.66
CA GLN A 68 -14.25 8.94 -0.19
C GLN A 68 -14.93 7.85 -1.02
N HIS A 69 -14.73 7.85 -2.34
CA HIS A 69 -15.27 6.84 -3.23
C HIS A 69 -14.62 5.48 -2.96
N LEU A 70 -13.28 5.40 -2.90
CA LEU A 70 -12.56 4.16 -2.67
C LEU A 70 -12.92 3.52 -1.33
N LEU A 71 -13.02 4.31 -0.26
CA LEU A 71 -13.33 3.81 1.08
C LEU A 71 -14.80 3.35 1.24
N ARG A 72 -15.66 3.46 0.22
CA ARG A 72 -17.00 2.81 0.24
C ARG A 72 -16.95 1.32 -0.07
N HIS A 73 -15.83 0.83 -0.60
CA HIS A 73 -15.64 -0.58 -0.90
C HIS A 73 -15.11 -1.36 0.31
N ASP A 74 -15.11 -2.69 0.18
CA ASP A 74 -14.49 -3.57 1.17
C ASP A 74 -12.97 -3.36 1.25
N ILE A 75 -12.38 -3.74 2.38
CA ILE A 75 -10.97 -3.45 2.64
C ILE A 75 -10.03 -4.21 1.70
N GLY A 76 -10.46 -5.36 1.19
CA GLY A 76 -9.70 -6.12 0.20
C GLY A 76 -9.58 -5.34 -1.10
N LYS A 77 -10.67 -4.72 -1.58
CA LYS A 77 -10.62 -3.83 -2.74
C LYS A 77 -9.74 -2.60 -2.49
N VAL A 78 -9.87 -1.94 -1.34
CA VAL A 78 -9.03 -0.77 -1.01
C VAL A 78 -7.54 -1.13 -1.07
N VAL A 79 -7.15 -2.27 -0.49
CA VAL A 79 -5.76 -2.74 -0.50
C VAL A 79 -5.27 -3.10 -1.89
N ARG A 80 -6.09 -3.76 -2.72
CA ARG A 80 -5.73 -4.06 -4.11
C ARG A 80 -5.46 -2.79 -4.92
N ASP A 81 -6.37 -1.83 -4.87
CA ASP A 81 -6.22 -0.56 -5.59
C ASP A 81 -4.99 0.23 -5.08
N LEU A 82 -4.70 0.19 -3.77
CA LEU A 82 -3.55 0.88 -3.17
C LEU A 82 -2.19 0.29 -3.59
N LEU A 83 -2.11 -1.03 -3.74
CA LEU A 83 -0.87 -1.74 -4.07
C LEU A 83 -0.68 -2.00 -5.57
N GLU A 84 -1.66 -1.63 -6.40
CA GLU A 84 -1.58 -1.79 -7.85
C GLU A 84 -0.35 -1.05 -8.42
N ASP A 85 0.37 -1.73 -9.33
CA ASP A 85 1.45 -1.12 -10.12
C ASP A 85 0.87 -0.37 -11.32
N SER A 86 0.15 0.71 -11.02
CA SER A 86 -0.49 1.60 -12.00
C SER A 86 -0.32 3.05 -11.57
N ASP A 87 -0.55 3.99 -12.49
CA ASP A 87 -0.56 5.43 -12.17
C ASP A 87 -1.60 5.75 -11.10
N LYS A 88 -2.76 5.07 -11.14
CA LYS A 88 -3.80 5.19 -10.11
C LYS A 88 -3.29 4.70 -8.76
N GLY A 89 -2.63 3.54 -8.71
CA GLY A 89 -2.02 3.02 -7.49
C GLY A 89 -0.94 3.95 -6.94
N SER A 90 -0.13 4.55 -7.83
CA SER A 90 0.86 5.56 -7.43
C SER A 90 0.20 6.78 -6.80
N LEU A 91 -0.80 7.34 -7.47
CA LEU A 91 -1.55 8.49 -6.96
C LEU A 91 -2.20 8.20 -5.60
N LEU A 92 -2.74 7.00 -5.41
CA LEU A 92 -3.28 6.58 -4.12
C LEU A 92 -2.19 6.57 -3.05
N ARG A 93 -1.02 5.98 -3.31
CA ARG A 93 0.08 5.97 -2.34
C ARG A 93 0.56 7.38 -1.98
N ASP A 94 0.67 8.26 -2.97
CA ASP A 94 1.15 9.64 -2.77
C ASP A 94 0.17 10.51 -1.97
N THR A 95 -1.13 10.21 -2.07
CA THR A 95 -2.21 10.98 -1.43
C THR A 95 -2.87 10.25 -0.26
N GLN A 96 -2.23 9.17 0.22
CA GLN A 96 -2.82 8.26 1.19
C GLN A 96 -3.15 8.97 2.52
N PRO A 97 -4.39 8.89 3.02
CA PRO A 97 -4.71 9.40 4.34
C PRO A 97 -4.06 8.52 5.41
N VAL A 98 -3.76 9.12 6.57
CA VAL A 98 -3.11 8.39 7.66
C VAL A 98 -4.11 7.43 8.33
N PHE A 99 -4.10 6.15 7.92
CA PHE A 99 -4.85 5.08 8.58
C PHE A 99 -4.16 4.58 9.85
N TYR A 100 -2.83 4.52 9.79
CA TYR A 100 -1.97 3.89 10.77
C TYR A 100 -0.58 4.50 10.68
N VAL A 101 0.10 4.65 11.81
CA VAL A 101 1.49 5.08 11.88
C VAL A 101 2.32 3.90 12.34
N PRO A 102 3.13 3.29 11.46
CA PRO A 102 4.05 2.21 11.85
C PRO A 102 5.00 2.67 12.94
N SER A 103 5.20 1.79 13.93
CA SER A 103 6.20 1.95 14.99
C SER A 103 7.62 2.00 14.43
N ALA A 104 8.58 2.45 15.25
CA ALA A 104 9.99 2.47 14.88
C ALA A 104 10.51 1.04 14.56
N GLU A 105 10.06 0.04 15.32
CA GLU A 105 10.43 -1.36 15.13
C GLU A 105 9.96 -1.89 13.78
N GLU A 106 8.70 -1.65 13.40
CA GLU A 106 8.16 -2.10 12.12
C GLU A 106 8.85 -1.38 10.93
N ARG A 107 9.18 -0.09 11.08
CA ARG A 107 9.96 0.65 10.08
C ARG A 107 11.38 0.11 9.94
N GLN A 108 11.99 -0.33 11.03
CA GLN A 108 13.31 -0.94 11.02
C GLN A 108 13.27 -2.30 10.33
N ALA A 109 12.24 -3.12 10.60
CA ALA A 109 12.03 -4.41 9.95
C ALA A 109 11.89 -4.30 8.41
N ILE A 110 11.26 -3.23 7.91
CA ILE A 110 11.24 -2.93 6.46
C ILE A 110 12.64 -2.69 5.91
N SER A 111 13.49 -2.00 6.67
CA SER A 111 14.85 -1.64 6.23
C SER A 111 15.81 -2.84 6.20
N THR A 112 15.51 -3.90 6.97
CA THR A 112 16.33 -5.11 7.09
C THR A 112 15.82 -6.29 6.26
N ARG A 113 14.62 -6.18 5.65
CA ARG A 113 14.09 -7.24 4.79
C ARG A 113 15.04 -7.48 3.59
N PRO A 114 15.48 -8.72 3.36
CA PRO A 114 16.31 -9.04 2.21
C PRO A 114 15.55 -8.68 0.93
N LYS A 115 16.25 -8.09 -0.05
CA LYS A 115 15.68 -7.86 -1.38
C LYS A 115 15.29 -9.22 -1.94
N VAL A 116 14.00 -9.56 -1.91
CA VAL A 116 13.50 -10.70 -2.67
C VAL A 116 13.63 -10.28 -4.14
N SER A 117 14.77 -10.61 -4.73
CA SER A 117 14.92 -10.60 -6.17
C SER A 117 14.04 -11.74 -6.64
N LEU A 118 12.92 -11.42 -7.29
CA LEU A 118 12.19 -12.39 -8.09
C LEU A 118 13.14 -12.82 -9.22
N ILE A 119 14.01 -13.78 -8.93
CA ILE A 119 14.66 -14.57 -9.96
C ILE A 119 13.50 -15.38 -10.55
N ALA A 120 12.98 -14.91 -11.68
CA ALA A 120 12.10 -15.73 -12.50
C ALA A 120 12.81 -17.08 -12.72
N PRO A 121 12.14 -18.23 -12.56
CA PRO A 121 12.75 -19.50 -12.91
C PRO A 121 13.13 -19.43 -14.39
N VAL A 122 14.43 -19.46 -14.65
CA VAL A 122 14.99 -19.69 -15.99
C VAL A 122 14.40 -21.00 -16.46
N ALA A 123 13.54 -20.96 -17.48
CA ALA A 123 13.18 -22.14 -18.23
C ALA A 123 14.42 -22.58 -19.01
N ILE A 124 15.30 -23.35 -18.37
CA ILE A 124 16.31 -24.13 -19.06
C ILE A 124 15.56 -25.31 -19.67
N GLY A 125 15.03 -25.10 -20.87
CA GLY A 125 14.64 -26.18 -21.76
C GLY A 125 15.89 -26.92 -22.24
N ARG A 126 16.37 -27.85 -21.40
CA ARG A 126 16.89 -29.15 -21.85
C ARG A 126 15.66 -30.03 -22.03
N ASP A 127 15.46 -30.82 -23.08
CA ASP A 127 16.29 -31.70 -23.91
C ASP A 127 15.38 -32.12 -25.11
N PRO A 128 15.75 -33.04 -26.03
CA PRO A 128 17.03 -33.73 -26.26
C PRO A 128 17.65 -33.51 -27.67
#